data_AF-A0A8J4FAG8-F1
#
_entry.id   AF-A0A8J4FAG8-F1
#
_cell.length_a   1.000
_cell.length_b   1.000
_cell.length_c   1.000
_cell.angle_alpha   90.00
_cell.angle_beta   90.00
_cell.angle_gamma   90.00
#
_symmetry.space_group_name_H-M   'P 1'
#
loop_
_entity.id
_entity.type
_entity.pdbx_description
1 polymer ?
#
loop_
_entity_poly.entity_id
_entity_poly.type
_entity_poly.pdbx_seq_one_letter_code
_entity_poly.pdbx_strand_id
1 'polypeptide(L)'
;MDETEVMALKQQATKAKKPSSSVSQAPNPQSAPKTSASVQATSKAATVPKAAAAEPPAQSELPSEHEDPKKTLEKRILNLNKKIRQCNTLAERKQAGATLDKEQEEKLAKSTGWQEEVRLLEEQLANLVA
;
A
#
# COMPACT_ATOMS: atom_id res chain seq x y z
N MET A 1 -21.98 -5.55 -30.49
CA MET A 1 -21.05 -6.68 -30.71
C MET A 1 -21.89 -7.93 -30.59
N ASP A 2 -22.17 -8.55 -31.73
CA ASP A 2 -23.10 -9.65 -31.89
C ASP A 2 -22.49 -10.98 -31.40
N GLU A 3 -23.28 -11.78 -30.66
CA GLU A 3 -22.82 -12.99 -29.95
C GLU A 3 -22.23 -14.08 -30.86
N THR A 4 -22.53 -14.03 -32.16
CA THR A 4 -22.00 -14.96 -33.17
C THR A 4 -20.49 -14.81 -33.40
N GLU A 5 -19.94 -13.61 -33.21
CA GLU A 5 -18.51 -13.33 -33.44
C GLU A 5 -17.62 -13.91 -32.32
N VAL A 6 -18.14 -13.91 -31.08
CA VAL A 6 -17.44 -14.47 -29.90
C VAL A 6 -17.32 -16.00 -29.98
N MET A 7 -18.31 -16.68 -30.58
CA MET A 7 -18.28 -18.13 -30.72
C MET A 7 -17.26 -18.60 -31.78
N ALA A 8 -17.06 -17.82 -32.84
CA ALA A 8 -16.08 -18.13 -33.89
C ALA A 8 -14.63 -17.98 -33.41
N LEU A 9 -14.34 -17.00 -32.55
CA LEU A 9 -12.99 -16.76 -32.03
C LEU A 9 -12.57 -17.84 -31.01
N LYS A 10 -13.52 -18.39 -30.25
CA LYS A 10 -13.26 -19.46 -29.27
C LYS A 10 -12.94 -20.82 -29.91
N GLN A 11 -13.42 -21.10 -31.13
CA GLN A 11 -13.08 -22.33 -31.84
C GLN A 11 -11.65 -22.33 -32.40
N GLN A 12 -11.05 -21.16 -32.67
CA GLN A 12 -9.69 -21.08 -33.21
C GLN A 12 -8.59 -21.29 -32.14
N ALA A 13 -8.91 -21.07 -30.86
CA ALA A 13 -7.93 -21.19 -29.77
C ALA A 13 -7.63 -22.63 -29.28
N THR A 14 -8.34 -23.65 -29.78
CA THR A 14 -8.25 -25.03 -29.24
C THR A 14 -7.48 -26.02 -30.12
N LYS A 15 -6.89 -25.59 -31.24
CA LYS A 15 -6.24 -26.47 -32.24
C LYS A 15 -4.70 -26.43 -32.26
N ALA A 16 -4.02 -25.96 -31.22
CA ALA A 16 -2.56 -26.12 -31.09
C ALA A 16 -2.23 -27.06 -29.93
N LYS A 17 -2.10 -28.36 -30.25
CA LYS A 17 -1.77 -29.41 -29.29
C LYS A 17 -0.48 -30.13 -29.74
N LYS A 18 0.46 -30.19 -28.79
CA LYS A 18 1.55 -31.17 -28.57
C LYS A 18 2.97 -30.82 -29.12
N PRO A 19 4.03 -31.54 -28.69
CA PRO A 19 4.67 -31.44 -27.37
C PRO A 19 6.21 -31.37 -27.49
N SER A 20 6.96 -30.93 -26.49
CA SER A 20 8.36 -31.38 -26.37
C SER A 20 8.84 -31.42 -24.93
N SER A 21 9.59 -32.48 -24.68
CA SER A 21 9.92 -33.10 -23.40
C SER A 21 11.31 -32.70 -22.94
N SER A 22 11.50 -32.74 -21.61
CA SER A 22 12.74 -33.13 -20.89
C SER A 22 14.06 -32.39 -21.16
N VAL A 23 14.67 -31.80 -20.12
CA VAL A 23 15.77 -32.47 -19.38
C VAL A 23 16.18 -31.74 -18.08
N SER A 24 16.21 -32.52 -17.00
CA SER A 24 17.09 -32.56 -15.83
C SER A 24 18.08 -31.41 -15.52
N GLN A 25 17.97 -30.84 -14.31
CA GLN A 25 19.05 -30.96 -13.31
C GLN A 25 18.57 -30.74 -11.87
N ALA A 26 19.21 -31.49 -10.98
CA ALA A 26 18.80 -31.88 -9.62
C ALA A 26 19.26 -30.87 -8.52
N PRO A 27 18.89 -31.09 -7.25
CA PRO A 27 18.82 -30.08 -6.19
C PRO A 27 20.14 -29.89 -5.44
N ASN A 28 20.37 -28.70 -4.90
CA ASN A 28 21.43 -28.47 -3.92
C ASN A 28 20.85 -28.50 -2.50
N PRO A 29 21.31 -29.41 -1.62
CA PRO A 29 20.88 -29.48 -0.23
C PRO A 29 21.79 -28.61 0.65
N GLN A 30 21.23 -27.75 1.49
CA GLN A 30 21.94 -27.33 2.70
C GLN A 30 20.99 -27.34 3.90
N SER A 31 21.10 -28.45 4.63
CA SER A 31 20.56 -28.72 5.96
C SER A 31 21.06 -27.68 6.98
N ALA A 32 20.14 -27.06 7.73
CA ALA A 32 19.87 -27.29 9.16
C ALA A 32 20.45 -26.18 10.08
N PRO A 33 20.01 -26.01 11.35
CA PRO A 33 19.07 -26.82 12.12
C PRO A 33 17.93 -26.04 12.83
N LYS A 34 17.06 -26.86 13.41
CA LYS A 34 15.87 -26.64 14.22
C LYS A 34 16.18 -26.00 15.58
N THR A 35 15.26 -25.19 16.10
CA THR A 35 14.91 -25.19 17.54
C THR A 35 13.40 -25.07 17.69
N SER A 36 12.81 -26.17 18.15
CA SER A 36 11.46 -26.26 18.70
C SER A 36 11.42 -25.73 20.14
N ALA A 37 10.18 -25.51 20.59
CA ALA A 37 9.73 -25.30 21.98
C ALA A 37 9.82 -23.84 22.45
N SER A 38 8.90 -23.29 23.24
CA SER A 38 7.83 -23.88 24.03
C SER A 38 6.78 -22.81 24.33
N VAL A 39 5.53 -23.24 24.45
CA VAL A 39 4.44 -22.56 25.17
C VAL A 39 4.88 -22.05 26.54
N GLN A 40 4.48 -20.81 26.90
CA GLN A 40 4.05 -20.52 28.26
C GLN A 40 3.17 -19.27 28.34
N ALA A 41 1.93 -19.50 28.78
CA ALA A 41 1.04 -18.49 29.33
C ALA A 41 1.33 -18.34 30.83
N THR A 42 1.40 -17.10 31.34
CA THR A 42 1.08 -16.68 32.73
C THR A 42 1.15 -15.14 32.77
N SER A 43 0.04 -14.45 33.03
CA SER A 43 -0.41 -13.97 34.35
C SER A 43 0.43 -12.84 34.94
N LYS A 44 -0.11 -11.61 34.82
CA LYS A 44 -0.44 -10.69 35.93
C LYS A 44 0.49 -10.73 37.17
N ALA A 45 1.30 -9.70 37.37
CA ALA A 45 1.48 -9.07 38.69
C ALA A 45 2.32 -7.79 38.59
N ALA A 46 1.81 -6.74 39.24
CA ALA A 46 2.48 -5.49 39.50
C ALA A 46 3.74 -5.70 40.36
N THR A 47 4.81 -4.99 40.05
CA THR A 47 5.81 -4.57 41.03
C THR A 47 6.33 -3.18 40.68
N VAL A 48 6.11 -2.26 41.61
CA VAL A 48 6.72 -0.93 41.66
C VAL A 48 8.14 -1.10 42.20
N PRO A 49 9.14 -0.42 41.64
CA PRO A 49 10.24 0.04 42.45
C PRO A 49 10.39 1.56 42.40
N LYS A 50 10.55 2.05 43.62
CA LYS A 50 10.77 3.38 44.14
C LYS A 50 12.10 4.00 43.68
N ALA A 51 11.99 5.22 43.17
CA ALA A 51 12.90 6.37 43.28
C ALA A 51 14.43 6.15 43.21
N ALA A 52 15.03 6.66 42.12
CA ALA A 52 16.29 7.40 42.18
C ALA A 52 16.29 8.45 41.05
N ALA A 53 16.62 9.68 41.42
CA ALA A 53 16.68 10.84 40.56
C ALA A 53 17.64 10.62 39.39
N ALA A 54 17.13 10.81 38.18
CA ALA A 54 17.90 11.17 37.00
C ALA A 54 17.08 12.22 36.26
N GLU A 55 17.78 13.27 35.82
CA GLU A 55 17.28 14.50 35.22
C GLU A 55 16.12 14.28 34.24
N PRO A 56 15.14 15.20 34.18
CA PRO A 56 14.25 15.22 33.03
C PRO A 56 15.15 15.42 31.80
N PRO A 57 15.15 14.50 30.80
CA PRO A 57 15.64 14.90 29.50
C PRO A 57 14.78 16.09 29.13
N ALA A 58 15.42 17.25 28.96
CA ALA A 58 14.80 18.41 28.39
C ALA A 58 14.16 17.96 27.08
N GLN A 59 12.85 17.71 27.11
CA GLN A 59 12.02 17.59 25.93
C GLN A 59 11.89 19.00 25.36
N SER A 60 13.01 19.52 24.87
CA SER A 60 13.07 20.58 23.87
C SER A 60 12.77 19.94 22.52
N GLU A 61 11.53 19.49 22.34
CA GLU A 61 10.91 19.43 21.02
C GLU A 61 9.53 20.06 21.17
N LEU A 62 9.55 21.37 21.49
CA LEU A 62 8.53 22.27 20.97
C LEU A 62 8.47 21.98 19.47
N PRO A 63 7.37 21.42 18.92
CA PRO A 63 7.20 21.39 17.49
C PRO A 63 7.21 22.85 17.06
N SER A 64 8.30 23.26 16.41
CA SER A 64 8.54 24.65 16.04
C SER A 64 7.28 25.25 15.45
N GLU A 65 6.80 26.28 16.15
CA GLU A 65 5.71 27.13 15.77
C GLU A 65 5.88 27.59 14.31
N HIS A 66 4.79 27.43 13.55
CA HIS A 66 4.59 27.91 12.17
C HIS A 66 5.42 27.21 11.06
N GLU A 67 5.06 25.97 10.71
CA GLU A 67 5.15 25.60 9.28
C GLU A 67 4.32 26.63 8.50
N ASP A 68 4.94 27.30 7.51
CA ASP A 68 4.23 28.22 6.62
C ASP A 68 2.94 27.55 6.14
N PRO A 69 1.77 28.23 6.20
CA PRO A 69 0.50 27.62 5.78
C PRO A 69 0.58 27.12 4.35
N LYS A 70 1.35 27.81 3.50
CA LYS A 70 1.70 27.39 2.14
C LYS A 70 2.42 26.03 2.10
N LYS A 71 3.51 25.84 2.86
CA LYS A 71 4.27 24.57 2.88
C LYS A 71 3.41 23.40 3.41
N THR A 72 2.54 23.68 4.37
CA THR A 72 1.59 22.69 4.90
C THR A 72 0.61 22.22 3.81
N LEU A 73 0.05 23.16 3.04
CA LEU A 73 -0.83 22.85 1.91
C LEU A 73 -0.09 22.09 0.81
N GLU A 74 1.11 22.53 0.41
CA GLU A 74 1.97 21.85 -0.57
C GLU A 74 2.24 20.39 -0.17
N LYS A 75 2.58 20.16 1.10
CA LYS A 75 2.82 18.82 1.65
C LYS A 75 1.57 17.95 1.64
N ARG A 76 0.38 18.52 1.92
CA ARG A 76 -0.89 17.80 1.79
C ARG A 76 -1.19 17.44 0.34
N ILE A 77 -1.05 18.39 -0.59
CA ILE A 77 -1.22 18.18 -2.03
C ILE A 77 -0.29 17.06 -2.51
N LEU A 78 1.00 17.08 -2.13
CA LEU A 78 1.97 16.04 -2.48
C LEU A 78 1.56 14.66 -1.96
N ASN A 79 1.09 14.57 -0.72
CA ASN A 79 0.63 13.31 -0.13
C ASN A 79 -0.62 12.76 -0.82
N LEU A 80 -1.60 13.62 -1.10
CA LEU A 80 -2.81 13.21 -1.83
C LEU A 80 -2.49 12.81 -3.27
N ASN A 81 -1.61 13.54 -3.96
CA ASN A 81 -1.14 13.18 -5.30
C ASN A 81 -0.45 11.81 -5.32
N LYS A 82 0.35 11.46 -4.30
CA LYS A 82 0.92 10.10 -4.17
C LYS A 82 -0.19 9.05 -4.06
N LYS A 83 -1.24 9.32 -3.29
CA LYS A 83 -2.38 8.40 -3.14
C LYS A 83 -3.17 8.26 -4.45
N ILE A 84 -3.40 9.36 -5.17
CA ILE A 84 -4.06 9.34 -6.49
C ILE A 84 -3.25 8.52 -7.49
N ARG A 85 -1.93 8.69 -7.55
CA ARG A 85 -1.08 7.86 -8.42
C ARG A 85 -1.19 6.38 -8.10
N GLN A 86 -1.20 6.01 -6.82
CA GLN A 86 -1.42 4.61 -6.42
C GLN A 86 -2.79 4.10 -6.88
N CYS A 87 -3.85 4.93 -6.79
CA CYS A 87 -5.16 4.56 -7.32
C CYS A 87 -5.19 4.42 -8.84
N ASN A 88 -4.48 5.28 -9.57
CA ASN A 88 -4.37 5.14 -11.03
C ASN A 88 -3.70 3.81 -11.40
N THR A 89 -2.63 3.42 -10.71
CA THR A 89 -2.01 2.10 -10.92
C THR A 89 -2.98 0.97 -10.58
N LEU A 90 -3.79 1.09 -9.53
CA LEU A 90 -4.81 0.07 -9.20
C LEU A 90 -5.93 0.04 -10.27
N ALA A 91 -6.32 1.19 -10.81
CA ALA A 91 -7.31 1.29 -11.88
C ALA A 91 -6.81 0.68 -13.19
N GLU A 92 -5.57 0.95 -13.57
CA GLU A 92 -4.91 0.31 -14.73
C GLU A 92 -4.85 -1.20 -14.55
N ARG A 93 -4.49 -1.68 -13.35
CA ARG A 93 -4.50 -3.12 -13.04
C ARG A 93 -5.90 -3.72 -13.12
N LYS A 94 -6.93 -3.04 -12.61
CA LYS A 94 -8.33 -3.47 -12.72
C LYS A 94 -8.76 -3.56 -14.19
N GLN A 95 -8.41 -2.56 -15.00
CA GLN A 95 -8.70 -2.52 -16.43
C GLN A 95 -7.97 -3.63 -17.20
N ALA A 96 -6.74 -3.98 -16.79
CA ALA A 96 -5.99 -5.12 -17.30
C ALA A 96 -6.55 -6.49 -16.85
N GLY A 97 -7.66 -6.53 -16.12
CA GLY A 97 -8.31 -7.75 -15.65
C GLY A 97 -7.72 -8.34 -14.37
N ALA A 98 -6.89 -7.60 -13.64
CA ALA A 98 -6.41 -8.04 -12.34
C ALA A 98 -7.51 -7.94 -11.27
N THR A 99 -7.65 -8.98 -10.45
CA THR A 99 -8.52 -8.95 -9.27
C THR A 99 -7.89 -8.07 -8.20
N LEU A 100 -8.62 -7.06 -7.75
CA LEU A 100 -8.26 -6.22 -6.62
C LEU A 100 -8.87 -6.79 -5.33
N ASP A 101 -8.14 -6.64 -4.23
CA ASP A 101 -8.69 -6.96 -2.92
C ASP A 101 -9.64 -5.86 -2.43
N LYS A 102 -10.51 -6.16 -1.46
CA LYS A 102 -11.55 -5.23 -0.96
C LYS A 102 -10.96 -3.89 -0.53
N GLU A 103 -9.82 -3.92 0.16
CA GLU A 103 -9.13 -2.70 0.60
C GLU A 103 -8.65 -1.85 -0.59
N GLN A 104 -8.23 -2.48 -1.68
CA GLN A 104 -7.79 -1.79 -2.89
C GLN A 104 -8.97 -1.18 -3.66
N GLU A 105 -10.12 -1.86 -3.67
CA GLU A 105 -11.34 -1.33 -4.26
C GLU A 105 -11.87 -0.12 -3.47
N GLU A 106 -11.86 -0.19 -2.13
CA GLU A 106 -12.22 0.95 -1.28
C GLU A 106 -11.28 2.14 -1.49
N LYS A 107 -9.99 1.87 -1.68
CA LYS A 107 -8.99 2.90 -1.98
C LYS A 107 -9.25 3.57 -3.33
N LEU A 108 -9.60 2.78 -4.34
CA LEU A 108 -9.94 3.25 -5.67
C LEU A 108 -11.23 4.07 -5.65
N ALA A 109 -12.23 3.67 -4.87
CA ALA A 109 -13.46 4.43 -4.65
C ALA A 109 -13.19 5.81 -4.00
N LYS A 110 -12.22 5.90 -3.08
CA LYS A 110 -11.81 7.16 -2.43
C LYS A 110 -10.96 8.07 -3.34
N SER A 111 -10.52 7.60 -4.50
CA SER A 111 -9.62 8.35 -5.38
C SER A 111 -10.23 9.66 -5.88
N THR A 112 -11.53 9.68 -6.21
CA THR A 112 -12.24 10.89 -6.62
C THR A 112 -12.26 11.94 -5.51
N GLY A 113 -12.53 11.54 -4.26
CA GLY A 113 -12.51 12.45 -3.12
C GLY A 113 -11.12 13.06 -2.88
N TRP A 114 -10.05 12.29 -3.10
CA TRP A 114 -8.69 12.84 -3.02
C TRP A 114 -8.37 13.83 -4.15
N GLN A 115 -8.90 13.61 -5.36
CA GLN A 115 -8.74 14.57 -6.47
C GLN A 115 -9.45 15.89 -6.18
N GLU A 116 -10.67 15.82 -5.64
CA GLU A 116 -11.43 17.01 -5.20
C GLU A 116 -10.69 17.76 -4.09
N GLU A 117 -10.15 17.04 -3.11
CA GLU A 117 -9.40 17.66 -2.02
C GLU A 117 -8.09 18.30 -2.50
N VAL A 118 -7.37 17.68 -3.46
CA VAL A 118 -6.22 18.32 -4.11
C VAL A 118 -6.62 19.62 -4.77
N ARG A 119 -7.70 19.63 -5.55
CA ARG A 119 -8.19 20.84 -6.22
C ARG A 119 -8.51 21.96 -5.23
N LEU A 120 -9.17 21.63 -4.11
CA LEU A 120 -9.50 22.61 -3.08
C LEU A 120 -8.24 23.17 -2.39
N LEU A 121 -7.25 22.32 -2.11
CA LEU A 121 -5.98 22.76 -1.50
C LEU A 121 -5.15 23.59 -2.47
N GLU A 122 -5.15 23.28 -3.77
CA GLU A 122 -4.50 24.07 -4.82
C GLU A 122 -5.15 25.46 -4.95
N GLU A 123 -6.48 25.55 -4.87
CA GLU A 123 -7.21 26.83 -4.85
C GLU A 123 -6.86 27.65 -3.59
N GLN A 124 -6.81 27.02 -2.41
CA GLN A 124 -6.38 27.68 -1.18
C GLN A 124 -4.93 28.17 -1.27
N LEU A 125 -4.04 27.38 -1.88
CA LEU A 125 -2.65 27.76 -2.09
C LEU A 125 -2.55 28.94 -3.06
N ALA A 126 -3.31 28.92 -4.16
CA ALA A 126 -3.37 30.04 -5.10
C ALA A 126 -3.84 31.33 -4.40
N ASN A 127 -4.85 31.25 -3.55
CA ASN A 127 -5.35 32.40 -2.77
C ASN A 127 -4.33 32.95 -1.75
N LEU A 128 -3.38 32.14 -1.29
CA LEU A 128 -2.29 32.57 -0.40
C LEU A 128 -1.08 33.14 -1.16
N VAL A 129 -0.99 32.89 -2.46
CA VAL A 129 0.12 33.33 -3.33
C VAL A 129 -0.26 34.54 -4.18
N ALA A 130 -1.55 34.73 -4.46
CA ALA A 130 -2.12 35.90 -5.13
C ALA A 130 -2.07 37.17 -4.26
#